data_AF-A0AB38Z8P6-F1
#
_entry.id   AF-A0AB38Z8P6-F1
#
_cell.length_a   1.000
_cell.length_b   1.000
_cell.length_c   1.000
_cell.angle_alpha   90.00
_cell.angle_beta   90.00
_cell.angle_gamma   90.00
#
_symmetry.space_group_name_H-M   'P 1'
#
loop_
_entity.id
_entity.type
_entity.pdbx_description
1 polymer ?
#
loop_
_entity_poly.entity_id
_entity_poly.type
_entity_poly.pdbx_seq_one_letter_code
_entity_poly.pdbx_strand_id
1 'polypeptide(L)'
;MVESANRTRYFLDLEPSLRNRMKAYAALQGKSMREWLTEAIISKMEDEIDVAEGLNALTDTEGTLSLESYLETRKAVHSGNLA
;
A
#
# COMPACT_ATOMS: atom_id res chain seq x y z
N MET A 1 -30.80 3.40 -1.75
CA MET A 1 -30.61 3.22 -0.30
C MET A 1 -29.14 2.92 -0.09
N VAL A 2 -28.40 3.78 0.60
CA VAL A 2 -26.99 3.52 0.91
C VAL A 2 -26.98 2.35 1.89
N GLU A 3 -26.46 1.20 1.47
CA GLU A 3 -26.22 0.08 2.37
C GLU A 3 -25.48 0.63 3.59
N SER A 4 -26.08 0.49 4.77
CA SER A 4 -25.38 0.68 6.03
C SER A 4 -24.32 -0.42 6.09
N ALA A 5 -23.18 -0.16 5.45
CA ALA A 5 -22.03 -1.04 5.45
C ALA A 5 -21.80 -1.47 6.89
N ASN A 6 -21.78 -2.79 7.10
CA ASN A 6 -21.65 -3.42 8.39
C ASN A 6 -20.26 -3.09 8.98
N ARG A 7 -20.10 -1.86 9.47
CA ARG A 7 -18.84 -1.31 9.94
C ARG A 7 -18.60 -1.88 11.33
N THR A 8 -17.81 -2.94 11.38
CA THR A 8 -17.29 -3.51 12.63
C THR A 8 -16.72 -2.39 13.49
N ARG A 9 -17.26 -2.25 14.71
CA ARG A 9 -16.82 -1.23 15.65
C ARG A 9 -15.74 -1.83 16.54
N TYR A 10 -14.54 -1.27 16.46
CA TYR A 10 -13.42 -1.67 17.31
C TYR A 10 -13.33 -0.75 18.53
N PHE A 11 -13.08 -1.35 19.69
CA PHE A 11 -12.75 -0.61 20.91
C PHE A 11 -11.23 -0.60 21.04
N LEU A 12 -10.66 0.60 21.21
CA LEU A 12 -9.23 0.80 21.38
C LEU A 12 -9.00 1.56 22.67
N ASP A 13 -8.34 0.89 23.60
CA ASP A 13 -7.87 1.51 24.83
C ASP A 13 -6.60 2.30 24.53
N LEU A 14 -6.67 3.59 24.87
CA LEU A 14 -5.59 4.55 24.65
C LEU A 14 -5.37 5.31 25.93
N GLU A 15 -4.09 5.44 26.30
CA GLU A 15 -3.66 6.35 27.34
C GLU A 15 -4.23 7.77 27.10
N PRO A 16 -4.73 8.46 28.14
CA PRO A 16 -5.37 9.78 27.97
C PRO A 16 -4.47 10.80 27.27
N SER A 17 -3.17 10.77 27.54
CA SER A 17 -2.17 11.65 26.93
C SER A 17 -2.05 11.41 25.42
N LEU A 18 -2.03 10.14 25.00
CA LEU A 18 -1.95 9.74 23.59
C LEU A 18 -3.27 10.06 22.87
N ARG A 19 -4.41 9.78 23.50
CA ARG A 19 -5.74 10.13 22.97
C ARG A 19 -5.88 11.62 22.69
N ASN A 20 -5.43 12.47 23.62
CA ASN A 20 -5.50 13.92 23.46
C ASN A 20 -4.63 14.41 22.31
N ARG A 21 -3.41 13.88 22.17
CA ARG A 21 -2.54 14.17 21.03
C ARG A 21 -3.19 13.76 19.70
N MET A 22 -3.68 12.53 19.60
CA MET A 22 -4.35 12.04 18.38
C MET A 22 -5.56 12.90 18.01
N LYS A 23 -6.37 13.28 19.00
CA LYS A 23 -7.52 14.18 18.79
C LYS A 23 -7.08 15.55 18.27
N ALA A 24 -6.01 16.12 18.82
CA ALA A 24 -5.47 17.40 18.36
C ALA A 24 -4.95 17.30 16.91
N TYR A 25 -4.20 16.24 16.58
CA TYR A 25 -3.71 16.00 15.22
C TYR A 25 -4.85 15.83 14.21
N ALA A 26 -5.88 15.06 14.56
CA ALA A 26 -7.05 14.89 13.70
C ALA A 26 -7.77 16.24 13.46
N ALA A 27 -7.94 17.05 14.52
CA ALA A 27 -8.57 18.35 14.43
C ALA A 27 -7.76 19.34 13.57
N LEU A 28 -6.42 19.31 13.64
CA LEU A 28 -5.55 20.11 12.76
C LEU A 28 -5.75 19.79 11.27
N GLN A 29 -6.16 18.56 10.96
CA GLN A 29 -6.49 18.13 9.60
C GLN A 29 -7.97 18.32 9.24
N GLY A 30 -8.77 18.92 10.12
CA GLY A 30 -10.22 19.11 9.92
C GLY A 30 -11.03 17.80 9.97
N LYS A 31 -10.46 16.73 10.53
CA LYS A 31 -11.08 15.40 10.60
C LYS A 31 -11.51 15.05 12.02
N SER A 32 -12.49 14.15 12.15
CA SER A 32 -12.73 13.50 13.43
C SER A 32 -11.58 12.54 13.74
N MET A 33 -11.31 12.31 15.04
CA MET A 33 -10.30 11.34 15.48
C MET A 33 -10.55 9.94 14.92
N ARG A 34 -11.82 9.56 14.71
CA ARG A 34 -12.19 8.27 14.13
C ARG A 34 -11.79 8.17 12.67
N GLU A 35 -12.10 9.18 11.87
CA GLU A 35 -11.75 9.22 10.44
C GLU A 35 -10.24 9.20 10.26
N TRP A 36 -9.55 10.08 10.98
CA TRP A 36 -8.09 10.15 10.96
C TRP A 36 -7.43 8.82 11.35
N LEU A 37 -7.91 8.16 12.41
CA LEU A 37 -7.36 6.87 12.84
C LEU A 37 -7.66 5.76 11.83
N THR A 38 -8.85 5.78 11.22
CA THR A 38 -9.24 4.77 10.22
C THR A 38 -8.35 4.87 8.99
N GLU A 39 -8.13 6.07 8.49
CA GLU A 39 -7.23 6.31 7.35
C GLU A 39 -5.78 5.91 7.68
N ALA A 40 -5.29 6.26 8.86
CA ALA A 40 -3.93 5.90 9.28
C ALA A 40 -3.74 4.39 9.38
N ILE A 41 -4.75 3.64 9.86
CA ILE A 41 -4.72 2.18 9.90
C ILE A 41 -4.72 1.60 8.49
N ILE A 42 -5.62 2.08 7.61
CA ILE A 42 -5.71 1.60 6.23
C ILE A 42 -4.39 1.83 5.50
N SER A 43 -3.86 3.04 5.53
CA SER A 43 -2.59 3.38 4.86
C SER A 43 -1.45 2.49 5.34
N LYS A 44 -1.35 2.22 6.65
CA LYS A 44 -0.32 1.32 7.16
C LYS A 44 -0.50 -0.12 6.69
N MET A 45 -1.74 -0.61 6.65
CA MET A 45 -2.03 -1.96 6.18
C MET A 45 -1.79 -2.11 4.68
N GLU A 46 -2.15 -1.11 3.88
CA GLU A 46 -1.88 -1.07 2.44
C GLU A 46 -0.37 -1.11 2.17
N ASP A 47 0.42 -0.29 2.85
CA ASP A 47 1.89 -0.31 2.72
C ASP A 47 2.49 -1.70 3.04
N GLU A 48 1.99 -2.37 4.09
CA GLU A 48 2.46 -3.70 4.49
C GLU A 48 2.04 -4.79 3.46
N ILE A 49 0.83 -4.69 2.91
CA ILE A 49 0.33 -5.59 1.86
C ILE A 49 1.15 -5.40 0.58
N ASP A 50 1.35 -4.17 0.13
CA ASP A 50 2.09 -3.85 -1.09
C ASP A 50 3.54 -4.38 -1.01
N VAL A 51 4.19 -4.26 0.15
CA VAL A 51 5.53 -4.83 0.36
C VAL A 51 5.50 -6.36 0.26
N ALA A 52 4.51 -7.00 0.89
CA ALA A 52 4.40 -8.46 0.86
C ALA A 52 4.10 -8.99 -0.55
N GLU A 53 3.22 -8.32 -1.29
CA GLU A 53 2.90 -8.65 -2.69
C GLU A 53 4.10 -8.41 -3.61
N GLY A 54 4.81 -7.29 -3.47
CA GLY A 54 6.03 -7.01 -4.22
C GLY A 54 7.13 -8.04 -3.99
N LEU A 55 7.31 -8.50 -2.73
CA LEU A 55 8.24 -9.57 -2.42
C LEU A 55 7.82 -10.91 -3.04
N ASN A 56 6.54 -11.24 -3.01
CA ASN A 56 6.03 -12.45 -3.67
C ASN A 56 6.21 -12.40 -5.18
N ALA A 57 5.98 -11.25 -5.82
CA ALA A 57 6.18 -11.06 -7.25
C ALA A 57 7.66 -11.27 -7.67
N LEU A 58 8.62 -10.98 -6.78
CA LEU A 58 10.04 -11.26 -7.04
C LEU A 58 10.40 -12.75 -6.94
N THR A 59 9.60 -13.54 -6.23
CA THR A 59 9.78 -15.00 -6.15
C THR A 59 9.15 -15.75 -7.31
N ASP A 60 8.23 -15.11 -8.03
CA ASP A 60 7.65 -15.66 -9.25
C ASP A 60 8.65 -15.51 -10.41
N THR A 61 9.27 -16.61 -10.79
CA THR A 61 10.20 -16.66 -11.92
C THR A 61 9.50 -16.88 -13.26
N GLU A 62 8.19 -17.16 -13.26
CA GLU A 62 7.43 -17.44 -14.49
C GLU A 62 7.29 -16.14 -15.31
N GLY A 63 7.78 -16.17 -16.56
CA GLY A 63 7.80 -14.97 -17.42
C GLY A 63 8.92 -13.97 -17.11
N THR A 64 9.83 -14.26 -16.17
CA THR A 64 11.03 -13.45 -15.94
C THR A 64 12.07 -13.67 -17.05
N LEU A 65 12.74 -12.59 -17.45
CA LEU A 65 13.81 -12.63 -18.45
C LEU A 65 15.15 -12.42 -17.75
N SER A 66 16.14 -13.25 -18.07
CA SER A 66 17.49 -13.01 -17.57
C SER A 66 18.03 -11.67 -18.09
N LEU A 67 18.89 -11.01 -17.31
CA LEU A 67 19.49 -9.73 -17.71
C LEU A 67 20.28 -9.87 -19.02
N GLU A 68 20.97 -10.99 -19.20
CA GLU A 68 21.72 -11.29 -20.43
C GLU A 68 20.79 -11.38 -21.63
N SER A 69 19.70 -12.15 -21.53
CA SER A 69 18.70 -12.28 -22.59
C SER A 69 17.99 -10.95 -22.89
N TYR A 70 17.74 -10.11 -21.87
CA TYR A 70 17.19 -8.76 -22.06
C TYR A 70 18.14 -7.87 -22.87
N LEU A 71 19.42 -7.86 -22.52
CA LEU A 71 20.44 -7.05 -23.17
C LEU A 71 20.70 -7.49 -24.61
N GLU A 72 20.64 -8.80 -24.88
CA GLU A 72 20.71 -9.35 -26.23
C GLU A 72 19.50 -8.92 -27.08
N THR A 73 18.29 -9.00 -26.52
CA THR A 73 17.06 -8.56 -27.21
C THR A 73 17.14 -7.06 -27.55
N ARG A 74 17.61 -6.21 -26.64
CA ARG A 74 17.82 -4.79 -26.91
C ARG A 74 18.88 -4.53 -27.97
N LYS A 75 19.98 -5.27 -27.96
CA LYS A 75 21.02 -5.15 -28.99
C LYS A 75 20.48 -5.51 -30.35
N ALA A 76 19.69 -6.59 -30.46
CA ALA A 76 19.06 -7.03 -31.70
C ALA A 76 18.04 -6.01 -32.27
N VAL A 77 17.26 -5.36 -31.40
CA VAL A 77 16.33 -4.28 -31.78
C VAL A 77 17.10 -3.03 -32.23
N HIS A 78 18.20 -2.68 -31.56
CA HIS A 78 19.00 -1.50 -31.90
C HIS A 78 19.85 -1.69 -33.17
N SER A 79 20.20 -2.92 -33.53
CA SER A 79 20.92 -3.25 -34.77
C SER A 79 20.01 -3.50 -35.98
N GLY A 80 18.71 -3.27 -35.86
CA GLY A 80 17.77 -3.27 -36.99
C GLY A 80 17.49 -4.65 -37.60
N ASN A 81 17.65 -5.74 -36.84
CA ASN A 81 17.48 -7.11 -37.33
C ASN A 81 16.20 -7.78 -36.84
N LEU A 82 15.06 -7.08 -36.97
CA LEU A 82 13.74 -7.69 -36.86
C LEU A 82 12.87 -7.20 -38.05
N ALA A 83 12.89 -8.01 -39.11
CA ALA A 83 11.90 -8.06 -40.18
C ALA A 83 11.28 -9.46 -40.16
#